data_AF-A0A5R2NDG0-F1
#
_entry.id   AF-A0A5R2NDG0-F1
#
_cell.length_a   1.000
_cell.length_b   1.000
_cell.length_c   1.000
_cell.angle_alpha   90.00
_cell.angle_beta   90.00
_cell.angle_gamma   90.00
#
_symmetry.space_group_name_H-M   'P 1'
#
loop_
_entity.id
_entity.type
_entity.pdbx_description
1 polymer ?
#
loop_
_entity_poly.entity_id
_entity_poly.type
_entity_poly.pdbx_seq_one_letter_code
_entity_poly.pdbx_strand_id
1 'polypeptide(L)'
;MSDQPITNLSETRPASSWSAATGSWLPAVILLLATIVVWEAVVRIFAISAYIIPAPSEIAQSLVAQWATLMQATLVTAGEILFGFLVSVVVGVAIALVIVRFDWLGRALYPLVVLFQNVPKVALAPIFILWFGYGLAPKIGLILVIAFFPVTLSMLAGMQSVDRSLLSLMNSVGASPTQILFRIRVPHSLPNLMAGTKIAPTLSVIGA
;
A
#
# COMPACT_ATOMS: atom_id res chain seq x y z
N MET A 1 34.31 -15.74 -51.97
CA MET A 1 33.21 -15.18 -52.77
C MET A 1 32.15 -16.26 -52.89
N SER A 2 31.19 -16.25 -51.97
CA SER A 2 30.00 -17.12 -51.98
C SER A 2 28.89 -16.36 -51.27
N ASP A 3 28.19 -15.54 -52.04
CA ASP A 3 26.94 -14.90 -51.63
C ASP A 3 25.89 -15.96 -51.31
N GLN A 4 25.22 -15.81 -50.17
CA GLN A 4 23.91 -16.40 -49.92
C GLN A 4 23.02 -15.31 -49.31
N PRO A 5 22.01 -14.79 -50.04
CA PRO A 5 21.02 -13.89 -49.50
C PRO A 5 19.85 -14.72 -48.94
N ILE A 6 19.68 -14.72 -47.62
CA ILE A 6 18.55 -15.41 -46.98
C ILE A 6 17.60 -14.36 -46.36
N THR A 7 16.54 -14.11 -47.12
CA THR A 7 15.14 -13.99 -46.65
C THR A 7 14.78 -12.99 -45.55
N ASN A 8 14.25 -11.85 -46.00
CA ASN A 8 12.87 -11.42 -45.70
C ASN A 8 12.35 -11.69 -44.28
N LEU A 9 12.75 -10.85 -43.32
CA LEU A 9 12.03 -10.70 -42.06
C LEU A 9 10.86 -9.75 -42.28
N SER A 10 9.75 -10.30 -42.75
CA SER A 10 8.45 -9.66 -42.59
C SER A 10 8.07 -9.69 -41.11
N GLU A 11 8.65 -8.79 -40.32
CA GLU A 11 8.18 -8.52 -38.98
C GLU A 11 6.78 -7.91 -39.09
N THR A 12 5.81 -8.74 -38.78
CA THR A 12 4.40 -8.42 -38.64
C THR A 12 4.24 -7.21 -37.72
N ARG A 13 3.69 -6.12 -38.27
CA ARG A 13 3.23 -4.97 -37.48
C ARG A 13 2.32 -5.47 -36.34
N PRO A 14 2.54 -5.06 -35.07
CA PRO A 14 1.53 -5.30 -34.06
C PRO A 14 0.28 -4.51 -34.46
N ALA A 15 -0.79 -5.23 -34.80
CA ALA A 15 -2.09 -4.63 -35.00
C ALA A 15 -2.52 -4.03 -33.66
N SER A 16 -2.40 -2.71 -33.55
CA SER A 16 -2.89 -1.92 -32.44
C SER A 16 -4.41 -1.93 -32.45
N SER A 17 -5.04 -2.97 -31.90
CA SER A 17 -6.49 -3.00 -31.71
C SER A 17 -6.88 -2.23 -30.43
N TRP A 18 -6.87 -0.90 -30.52
CA TRP A 18 -7.38 -0.03 -29.47
C TRP A 18 -8.93 -0.05 -29.40
N SER A 19 -9.60 -0.85 -30.24
CA SER A 19 -11.06 -1.00 -30.31
C SER A 19 -11.64 -2.13 -29.43
N ALA A 20 -10.82 -2.90 -28.70
CA ALA A 20 -11.30 -4.01 -27.85
C ALA A 20 -11.60 -3.62 -26.39
N ALA A 21 -11.53 -2.32 -26.03
CA ALA A 21 -11.65 -1.89 -24.64
C ALA A 21 -13.09 -1.71 -24.13
N THR A 22 -14.09 -1.61 -25.02
CA THR A 22 -15.50 -1.38 -24.65
C THR A 22 -16.36 -2.66 -24.59
N GLY A 23 -15.90 -3.78 -25.14
CA GLY A 23 -16.60 -5.08 -25.10
C GLY A 23 -16.13 -6.07 -24.01
N SER A 24 -15.11 -5.72 -23.23
CA SER A 24 -14.36 -6.66 -22.38
C SER A 24 -14.94 -6.87 -20.98
N TRP A 25 -15.91 -6.06 -20.55
CA TRP A 25 -16.45 -6.12 -19.17
C TRP A 25 -17.73 -6.96 -19.07
N LEU A 26 -18.39 -7.21 -20.20
CA LEU A 26 -19.66 -7.94 -20.25
C LEU A 26 -19.56 -9.37 -19.68
N PRO A 27 -18.52 -10.18 -20.01
CA PRO A 27 -18.39 -11.51 -19.43
C PRO A 27 -18.22 -11.48 -17.90
N ALA A 28 -17.49 -10.49 -17.37
CA ALA A 28 -17.26 -10.34 -15.94
C ALA A 28 -18.55 -9.97 -15.18
N VAL A 29 -19.35 -9.05 -15.75
CA VAL A 29 -20.65 -8.68 -15.16
C VAL A 29 -21.62 -9.86 -15.17
N ILE A 30 -21.68 -10.62 -16.27
CA ILE A 30 -22.54 -11.82 -16.36
C ILE A 30 -22.13 -12.84 -15.30
N LEU A 31 -20.83 -13.12 -15.18
CA LEU A 31 -20.33 -14.06 -14.17
C LEU A 31 -20.67 -13.62 -12.75
N LEU A 32 -20.50 -12.33 -12.44
CA LEU A 32 -20.85 -11.77 -11.13
C LEU A 32 -22.34 -11.94 -10.83
N LEU A 33 -23.21 -11.56 -11.75
CA LEU A 33 -24.66 -11.69 -11.59
C LEU A 33 -25.08 -13.16 -11.45
N ALA A 34 -24.53 -14.05 -12.29
CA ALA A 34 -24.78 -15.49 -12.19
C ALA A 34 -24.36 -16.03 -10.81
N THR A 35 -23.21 -15.59 -10.29
CA THR A 35 -22.74 -15.97 -8.95
C THR A 35 -23.70 -15.52 -7.85
N ILE A 36 -24.18 -14.27 -7.92
CA ILE A 36 -25.15 -13.73 -6.95
C ILE A 36 -26.46 -14.51 -7.00
N VAL A 37 -26.97 -14.79 -8.22
CA VAL A 37 -28.22 -15.54 -8.41
C VAL A 37 -28.10 -16.97 -7.90
N VAL A 38 -26.99 -17.65 -8.21
CA VAL A 38 -26.72 -19.01 -7.72
C VAL A 38 -26.60 -19.02 -6.20
N TRP A 39 -25.90 -18.06 -5.61
CA TRP A 39 -25.78 -17.94 -4.15
C TRP A 39 -27.15 -17.74 -3.48
N GLU A 40 -27.96 -16.79 -3.97
CA GLU A 40 -29.32 -16.57 -3.48
C GLU A 40 -30.18 -17.84 -3.60
N ALA A 41 -30.13 -18.51 -4.76
CA ALA A 41 -30.88 -19.74 -5.00
C ALA A 41 -30.47 -20.85 -4.04
N VAL A 42 -29.16 -21.06 -3.83
CA VAL A 42 -28.64 -22.06 -2.89
C VAL A 42 -29.14 -21.78 -1.46
N VAL A 43 -29.00 -20.55 -0.96
CA VAL A 43 -29.45 -20.21 0.40
C VAL A 43 -30.95 -20.45 0.57
N ARG A 44 -31.76 -20.04 -0.41
CA ARG A 44 -33.22 -20.18 -0.35
C ARG A 44 -33.71 -21.62 -0.54
N ILE A 45 -33.17 -22.35 -1.52
CA ILE A 45 -33.58 -23.73 -1.83
C ILE A 45 -33.23 -24.67 -0.68
N PHE A 46 -32.04 -24.52 -0.11
CA PHE A 46 -31.57 -25.36 1.00
C PHE A 46 -32.00 -24.83 2.37
N ALA A 47 -32.80 -23.76 2.43
CA ALA A 47 -33.27 -23.12 3.67
C ALA A 47 -32.15 -22.91 4.70
N ILE A 48 -30.98 -22.44 4.22
CA ILE A 48 -29.80 -22.24 5.06
C ILE A 48 -30.09 -21.12 6.05
N SER A 49 -29.76 -21.34 7.33
CA SER A 49 -29.93 -20.33 8.36
C SER A 49 -29.11 -19.07 8.07
N ALA A 50 -29.75 -17.90 8.14
CA ALA A 50 -29.12 -16.60 7.97
C ALA A 50 -28.00 -16.32 9.01
N TYR A 51 -27.96 -17.06 10.12
CA TYR A 51 -26.85 -17.00 11.08
C TYR A 51 -25.55 -17.59 10.52
N ILE A 52 -25.65 -18.56 9.60
CA ILE A 52 -24.49 -19.19 8.96
C ILE A 52 -24.13 -18.40 7.69
N ILE A 53 -25.09 -18.24 6.77
CA ILE A 53 -24.90 -17.51 5.51
C ILE A 53 -26.21 -16.78 5.17
N PRO A 54 -26.25 -15.44 5.28
CA PRO A 54 -27.41 -14.66 4.84
C PRO A 54 -27.51 -14.65 3.31
N ALA A 55 -28.73 -14.54 2.79
CA ALA A 55 -28.95 -14.40 1.36
C ALA A 55 -28.47 -13.01 0.87
N PRO A 56 -27.92 -12.88 -0.35
CA PRO A 56 -27.56 -11.58 -0.93
C PRO A 56 -28.61 -10.47 -0.78
N SER A 57 -29.90 -10.81 -0.94
CA SER A 57 -30.99 -9.86 -0.75
C SER A 57 -31.16 -9.38 0.70
N GLU A 58 -30.92 -10.23 1.69
CA GLU A 58 -30.95 -9.88 3.12
C GLU A 58 -29.78 -8.97 3.50
N ILE A 59 -28.60 -9.19 2.90
CA ILE A 59 -27.45 -8.30 3.03
C ILE A 59 -27.81 -6.92 2.48
N ALA A 60 -28.39 -6.85 1.27
CA ALA A 60 -28.80 -5.59 0.65
C ALA A 60 -29.83 -4.82 1.50
N GLN A 61 -30.83 -5.52 2.05
CA GLN A 61 -31.82 -4.94 2.95
C GLN A 61 -31.16 -4.41 4.23
N SER A 62 -30.26 -5.18 4.83
CA SER A 62 -29.54 -4.80 6.05
C SER A 62 -28.64 -3.58 5.82
N LEU A 63 -27.97 -3.50 4.66
CA LEU A 63 -27.16 -2.35 4.26
C LEU A 63 -27.99 -1.06 4.21
N VAL A 64 -29.20 -1.12 3.63
CA VAL A 64 -30.10 0.04 3.56
C VAL A 64 -30.67 0.38 4.93
N ALA A 65 -31.13 -0.62 5.68
CA ALA A 65 -31.74 -0.44 7.00
C ALA A 65 -30.75 0.13 8.02
N GLN A 66 -29.48 -0.28 7.97
CA GLN A 66 -28.42 0.14 8.89
C GLN A 66 -27.51 1.21 8.29
N TRP A 67 -27.88 1.79 7.15
CA TRP A 67 -27.01 2.70 6.39
C TRP A 67 -26.40 3.81 7.24
N ALA A 68 -27.20 4.48 8.07
CA ALA A 68 -26.71 5.57 8.93
C ALA A 68 -25.65 5.10 9.93
N THR A 69 -25.85 3.94 10.55
CA THR A 69 -24.91 3.36 11.53
C THR A 69 -23.63 2.89 10.84
N LEU A 70 -23.77 2.20 9.70
CA LEU A 70 -22.64 1.75 8.89
C LEU A 70 -21.82 2.91 8.36
N MET A 71 -22.47 3.99 7.92
CA MET A 71 -21.80 5.20 7.47
C MET A 71 -21.04 5.87 8.60
N GLN A 72 -21.64 6.00 9.79
CA GLN A 72 -20.97 6.56 10.96
C GLN A 72 -19.73 5.73 11.35
N ALA A 73 -19.87 4.40 11.43
CA ALA A 73 -18.74 3.51 11.72
C ALA A 73 -17.64 3.59 10.64
N THR A 74 -18.03 3.68 9.37
CA THR A 74 -17.11 3.85 8.24
C THR A 74 -16.33 5.15 8.35
N LEU A 75 -16.99 6.28 8.67
CA LEU A 75 -16.34 7.57 8.82
C LEU A 75 -15.36 7.61 10.00
N VAL A 76 -15.74 7.00 11.13
CA VAL A 76 -14.84 6.89 12.29
C VAL A 76 -13.59 6.08 11.93
N THR A 77 -13.79 4.89 11.36
CA THR A 77 -12.68 4.00 10.96
C THR A 77 -11.79 4.66 9.90
N ALA A 78 -12.39 5.31 8.90
CA ALA A 78 -11.67 6.05 7.87
C ALA A 78 -10.84 7.20 8.45
N GLY A 79 -11.39 7.91 9.45
CA GLY A 79 -10.67 8.96 10.18
C GLY A 79 -9.48 8.41 10.95
N GLU A 80 -9.64 7.30 11.66
CA GLU A 80 -8.57 6.61 12.39
C GLU A 80 -7.46 6.14 11.44
N ILE A 81 -7.84 5.50 10.31
CA ILE A 81 -6.92 5.07 9.26
C ILE A 81 -6.14 6.25 8.70
N LEU A 82 -6.82 7.33 8.29
CA LEU A 82 -6.19 8.48 7.67
C LEU A 82 -5.22 9.16 8.63
N PHE A 83 -5.65 9.40 9.87
CA PHE A 83 -4.81 10.03 10.88
C PHE A 83 -3.59 9.17 11.20
N GLY A 84 -3.79 7.88 11.53
CA GLY A 84 -2.70 6.97 11.82
C GLY A 84 -1.74 6.81 10.64
N PHE A 85 -2.25 6.73 9.42
CA PHE A 85 -1.45 6.68 8.20
C PHE A 85 -0.58 7.93 8.03
N LEU A 86 -1.14 9.14 8.18
CA LEU A 86 -0.39 10.38 8.05
C LEU A 86 0.74 10.47 9.10
N VAL A 87 0.46 10.10 10.35
CA VAL A 87 1.48 10.01 11.40
C VAL A 87 2.58 9.01 11.00
N SER A 88 2.19 7.85 10.47
CA SER A 88 3.13 6.83 9.98
C SER A 88 4.04 7.33 8.87
N VAL A 89 3.48 8.12 7.94
CA VAL A 89 4.25 8.71 6.83
C VAL A 89 5.28 9.68 7.36
N VAL A 90 4.87 10.59 8.24
CA VAL A 90 5.78 11.57 8.85
C VAL A 90 6.90 10.87 9.62
N VAL A 91 6.55 9.90 10.46
CA VAL A 91 7.53 9.14 11.26
C VAL A 91 8.46 8.33 10.37
N GLY A 92 7.93 7.63 9.36
CA GLY A 92 8.73 6.80 8.47
C GLY A 92 9.69 7.60 7.59
N VAL A 93 9.23 8.74 7.06
CA VAL A 93 10.10 9.68 6.32
C VAL A 93 11.17 10.26 7.24
N ALA A 94 10.83 10.67 8.45
CA ALA A 94 11.78 11.19 9.42
C ALA A 94 12.88 10.17 9.76
N ILE A 95 12.50 8.90 10.02
CA ILE A 95 13.46 7.81 10.28
C ILE A 95 14.37 7.59 9.08
N ALA A 96 13.82 7.54 7.86
CA ALA A 96 14.61 7.36 6.64
C ALA A 96 15.62 8.51 6.45
N LEU A 97 15.20 9.77 6.67
CA LEU A 97 16.09 10.94 6.61
C LEU A 97 17.22 10.85 7.63
N VAL A 98 16.92 10.44 8.87
CA VAL A 98 17.93 10.25 9.92
C VAL A 98 18.93 9.18 9.53
N ILE A 99 18.46 8.04 9.02
CA ILE A 99 19.31 6.93 8.56
C ILE A 99 20.28 7.40 7.48
N VAL A 100 19.80 8.18 6.52
CA VAL A 100 20.62 8.66 5.38
C VAL A 100 21.54 9.82 5.76
N ARG A 101 21.15 10.65 6.73
CA ARG A 101 21.92 11.85 7.12
C ARG A 101 23.06 11.52 8.07
N PHE A 102 22.90 10.53 8.94
CA PHE A 102 23.82 10.22 10.02
C PHE A 102 24.28 8.76 9.93
N ASP A 103 25.48 8.52 9.39
CA ASP A 103 26.00 7.17 9.15
C ASP A 103 26.08 6.29 10.42
N TRP A 104 26.29 6.90 11.59
CA TRP A 104 26.26 6.17 12.86
C TRP A 104 24.85 5.70 13.22
N LEU A 105 23.84 6.60 13.16
CA LEU A 105 22.45 6.21 13.40
C LEU A 105 21.93 5.28 12.32
N GLY A 106 22.34 5.46 11.07
CA GLY A 106 21.95 4.59 9.96
C GLY A 106 22.37 3.14 10.19
N ARG A 107 23.61 2.92 10.66
CA ARG A 107 24.10 1.57 11.02
C ARG A 107 23.34 0.93 12.18
N ALA A 108 22.82 1.72 13.12
CA ALA A 108 22.05 1.23 14.26
C ALA A 108 20.56 1.02 13.94
N LEU A 109 19.93 1.97 13.25
CA LEU A 109 18.50 1.98 12.98
C LEU A 109 18.11 1.08 11.81
N TYR A 110 18.95 0.97 10.77
CA TYR A 110 18.61 0.17 9.59
C TYR A 110 18.32 -1.31 9.94
N PRO A 111 19.17 -2.01 10.72
CA PRO A 111 18.88 -3.39 11.14
C PRO A 111 17.60 -3.47 11.99
N LEU A 112 17.36 -2.50 12.88
CA LEU A 112 16.17 -2.47 13.72
C LEU A 112 14.89 -2.32 12.88
N VAL A 113 14.88 -1.43 11.89
CA VAL A 113 13.73 -1.24 10.98
C VAL A 113 13.41 -2.53 10.23
N VAL A 114 14.43 -3.22 9.71
CA VAL A 114 14.26 -4.49 8.99
C VAL A 114 13.78 -5.59 9.94
N LEU A 115 14.37 -5.70 11.13
CA LEU A 115 13.95 -6.69 12.13
C LEU A 115 12.50 -6.51 12.56
N PHE A 116 12.06 -5.25 12.69
CA PHE A 116 10.71 -4.90 13.13
C PHE A 116 9.63 -5.43 12.17
N GLN A 117 9.96 -5.72 10.90
CA GLN A 117 9.01 -6.33 9.96
C GLN A 117 8.49 -7.70 10.43
N ASN A 118 9.31 -8.42 11.21
CA ASN A 118 9.02 -9.78 11.66
C ASN A 118 8.15 -9.82 12.92
N VAL A 119 7.88 -8.65 13.53
CA VAL A 119 7.03 -8.58 14.72
C VAL A 119 5.60 -8.95 14.33
N PRO A 120 4.99 -9.96 14.99
CA PRO A 120 3.61 -10.33 14.72
C PRO A 120 2.68 -9.21 15.21
N LYS A 121 2.18 -8.40 14.27
CA LYS A 121 1.34 -7.21 14.56
C LYS A 121 0.09 -7.57 15.38
N VAL A 122 -0.49 -8.75 15.16
CA VAL A 122 -1.67 -9.24 15.89
C VAL A 122 -1.40 -9.35 17.40
N ALA A 123 -0.16 -9.65 17.80
CA ALA A 123 0.21 -9.74 19.21
C ALA A 123 0.39 -8.36 19.89
N LEU A 124 0.54 -7.28 19.11
CA LEU A 124 0.76 -5.93 19.65
C LEU A 124 -0.52 -5.25 20.11
N ALA A 125 -1.67 -5.57 19.49
CA ALA A 125 -2.96 -4.98 19.84
C ALA A 125 -3.29 -5.06 21.35
N PRO A 126 -3.24 -6.24 22.01
CA PRO A 126 -3.51 -6.32 23.44
C PRO A 126 -2.49 -5.56 24.30
N ILE A 127 -1.22 -5.49 23.87
CA ILE A 127 -0.17 -4.75 24.60
C ILE A 127 -0.44 -3.25 24.54
N PHE A 128 -0.79 -2.73 23.36
CA PHE A 128 -1.15 -1.31 23.23
C PHE A 128 -2.41 -0.96 24.00
N ILE A 129 -3.42 -1.83 24.03
CA ILE A 129 -4.60 -1.64 24.88
C ILE A 129 -4.21 -1.63 26.36
N LEU A 130 -3.30 -2.50 26.79
CA LEU A 130 -2.84 -2.54 28.18
C LEU A 130 -2.06 -1.27 28.58
N TRP A 131 -1.27 -0.69 27.68
CA TRP A 131 -0.51 0.53 27.96
C TRP A 131 -1.33 1.82 27.84
N PHE A 132 -2.16 1.92 26.80
CA PHE A 132 -2.86 3.16 26.44
C PHE A 132 -4.35 3.14 26.77
N GLY A 133 -4.88 2.01 27.24
CA GLY A 133 -6.31 1.80 27.47
C GLY A 133 -7.08 1.57 26.17
N TYR A 134 -8.41 1.65 26.25
CA TYR A 134 -9.30 1.60 25.09
C TYR A 134 -9.42 2.98 24.43
N GLY A 135 -9.50 3.01 23.11
CA GLY A 135 -9.75 4.23 22.34
C GLY A 135 -8.85 4.35 21.11
N LEU A 136 -8.57 5.59 20.72
CA LEU A 136 -7.90 5.94 19.47
C LEU A 136 -6.38 5.78 19.53
N ALA A 137 -5.75 5.98 20.70
CA ALA A 137 -4.31 5.83 20.89
C ALA A 137 -3.75 4.43 20.53
N PRO A 138 -4.28 3.30 21.04
CA PRO A 138 -3.76 1.98 20.70
C PRO A 138 -3.93 1.64 19.21
N LYS A 139 -5.03 2.10 18.58
CA LYS A 139 -5.28 1.93 17.14
C LYS A 139 -4.24 2.66 16.31
N ILE A 140 -3.97 3.92 16.63
CA ILE A 140 -2.92 4.69 15.95
C ILE A 140 -1.55 4.07 16.14
N GLY A 141 -1.23 3.57 17.34
CA GLY A 141 0.03 2.86 17.58
C GLY A 141 0.18 1.62 16.67
N LEU A 142 -0.91 0.86 16.51
CA LEU A 142 -0.93 -0.30 15.64
C LEU A 142 -0.80 0.08 14.16
N ILE A 143 -1.56 1.07 13.69
CA ILE A 143 -1.45 1.63 12.34
C ILE A 143 -0.01 2.12 12.09
N LEU A 144 0.58 2.83 13.05
CA LEU A 144 1.95 3.32 12.99
C LEU A 144 2.93 2.20 12.73
N VAL A 145 2.91 1.15 13.56
CA VAL A 145 3.79 -0.03 13.43
C VAL A 145 3.60 -0.74 12.09
N ILE A 146 2.37 -0.75 11.55
CA ILE A 146 2.08 -1.42 10.29
C ILE A 146 2.56 -0.59 9.08
N ALA A 147 2.25 0.71 9.07
CA ALA A 147 2.43 1.57 7.91
C ALA A 147 3.78 2.30 7.87
N PHE A 148 4.47 2.49 9.01
CA PHE A 148 5.77 3.18 8.99
C PHE A 148 6.82 2.40 8.20
N PHE A 149 6.78 1.07 8.23
CA PHE A 149 7.80 0.21 7.62
C PHE A 149 7.88 0.36 6.09
N PRO A 150 6.80 0.11 5.32
CA PRO A 150 6.86 0.28 3.87
C PRO A 150 7.20 1.72 3.49
N VAL A 151 6.73 2.72 4.24
CA VAL A 151 7.08 4.12 3.98
C VAL A 151 8.58 4.39 4.21
N THR A 152 9.13 3.95 5.33
CA THR A 152 10.55 4.12 5.68
C THR A 152 11.44 3.46 4.64
N LEU A 153 11.17 2.20 4.30
CA LEU A 153 11.99 1.46 3.34
C LEU A 153 11.88 2.01 1.92
N SER A 154 10.68 2.38 1.47
CA SER A 154 10.50 3.00 0.16
C SER A 154 11.23 4.34 0.05
N MET A 155 11.14 5.19 1.06
CA MET A 155 11.87 6.45 1.12
C MET A 155 13.39 6.22 1.11
N LEU A 156 13.86 5.28 1.93
CA LEU A 156 15.28 4.94 2.02
C LEU A 156 15.83 4.38 0.70
N ALA A 157 15.10 3.45 0.07
CA ALA A 157 15.46 2.90 -1.23
C ALA A 157 15.53 3.98 -2.31
N GLY A 158 14.59 4.93 -2.30
CA GLY A 158 14.60 6.06 -3.25
C GLY A 158 15.76 7.04 -3.04
N MET A 159 16.18 7.26 -1.78
CA MET A 159 17.33 8.11 -1.47
C MET A 159 18.67 7.44 -1.81
N GLN A 160 18.72 6.10 -1.73
CA GLN A 160 19.90 5.30 -2.01
C GLN A 160 20.05 4.93 -3.50
N SER A 161 18.98 5.04 -4.29
CA SER A 161 19.00 4.74 -5.74
C SER A 161 19.57 5.87 -6.61
N VAL A 162 19.91 7.02 -6.01
CA VAL A 162 20.57 8.13 -6.72
C VAL A 162 21.90 7.67 -7.31
N ASP A 163 22.13 7.98 -8.59
CA ASP A 163 23.39 7.66 -9.26
C ASP A 163 24.59 8.26 -8.50
N ARG A 164 25.61 7.42 -8.26
CA ARG A 164 26.87 7.82 -7.63
C ARG A 164 27.57 8.92 -8.44
N SER A 165 27.44 8.93 -9.77
CA SER A 165 28.03 9.96 -10.63
C SER A 165 27.50 11.36 -10.29
N LEU A 166 26.19 11.48 -10.06
CA LEU A 166 25.53 12.73 -9.66
C LEU A 166 25.96 13.18 -8.26
N LEU A 167 26.11 12.22 -7.32
CA LEU A 167 26.62 12.52 -5.99
C LEU A 167 28.08 13.01 -6.04
N SER A 168 28.93 12.37 -6.85
CA SER A 168 30.31 12.80 -7.07
C SER A 168 30.38 14.20 -7.69
N LEU A 169 29.54 14.50 -8.68
CA LEU A 169 29.44 15.84 -9.28
C LEU A 169 29.08 16.90 -8.23
N MET A 170 28.10 16.63 -7.39
CA MET A 170 27.70 17.55 -6.31
C MET A 170 28.82 17.77 -5.29
N ASN A 171 29.56 16.73 -4.94
CA ASN A 171 30.72 16.85 -4.06
C ASN A 171 31.84 17.69 -4.71
N SER A 172 32.08 17.55 -6.02
CA SER A 172 33.10 18.33 -6.75
C SER A 172 32.81 19.83 -6.76
N VAL A 173 31.53 20.24 -6.72
CA VAL A 173 31.13 21.65 -6.60
C VAL A 173 31.00 22.14 -5.15
N GLY A 174 31.46 21.34 -4.18
CA GLY A 174 31.48 21.71 -2.76
C GLY A 174 30.10 21.65 -2.07
N ALA A 175 29.13 20.89 -2.61
CA ALA A 175 27.82 20.77 -1.98
C ALA A 175 27.92 20.09 -0.61
N SER A 176 27.29 20.69 0.40
CA SER A 176 27.19 20.11 1.75
C SER A 176 26.30 18.86 1.78
N PRO A 177 26.47 17.94 2.75
CA PRO A 177 25.61 16.76 2.89
C PRO A 177 24.12 17.09 3.01
N THR A 178 23.78 18.21 3.66
CA THR A 178 22.41 18.71 3.78
C THR A 178 21.85 19.17 2.44
N GLN A 179 22.66 19.85 1.62
CA GLN A 179 22.25 20.22 0.25
C GLN A 179 22.05 18.98 -0.62
N ILE A 180 22.96 18.00 -0.55
CA ILE A 180 22.81 16.74 -1.29
C ILE A 180 21.54 16.00 -0.86
N LEU A 181 21.25 15.96 0.45
CA LEU A 181 20.05 15.32 0.97
C LEU A 181 18.77 16.00 0.44
N PHE A 182 18.60 17.30 0.68
CA PHE A 182 17.33 17.98 0.38
C PHE A 182 17.18 18.39 -1.08
N ARG A 183 18.26 18.58 -1.85
CA ARG A 183 18.19 18.97 -3.26
C ARG A 183 18.24 17.81 -4.24
N ILE A 184 18.84 16.68 -3.85
CA ILE A 184 18.99 15.52 -4.73
C ILE A 184 18.24 14.32 -4.18
N ARG A 185 18.62 13.82 -3.00
CA ARG A 185 18.10 12.53 -2.49
C ARG A 185 16.59 12.58 -2.21
N VAL A 186 16.10 13.61 -1.52
CA VAL A 186 14.68 13.74 -1.16
C VAL A 186 13.79 13.89 -2.39
N PRO A 187 14.04 14.83 -3.33
CA PRO A 187 13.25 14.94 -4.56
C PRO A 187 13.30 13.66 -5.40
N HIS A 188 14.48 13.03 -5.53
CA HIS A 188 14.64 11.79 -6.27
C HIS A 188 13.88 10.61 -5.65
N SER A 189 13.71 10.61 -4.33
CA SER A 189 12.98 9.54 -3.63
C SER A 189 11.46 9.65 -3.69
N LEU A 190 10.89 10.76 -4.17
CA LEU A 190 9.43 10.97 -4.18
C LEU A 190 8.65 9.87 -4.94
N PRO A 191 9.07 9.39 -6.12
CA PRO A 191 8.39 8.29 -6.81
C PRO A 191 8.39 7.00 -6.00
N ASN A 192 9.51 6.68 -5.33
CA ASN A 192 9.61 5.52 -4.46
C ASN A 192 8.74 5.67 -3.22
N LEU A 193 8.77 6.86 -2.58
CA LEU A 193 7.89 7.18 -1.45
C LEU A 193 6.42 6.97 -1.84
N MET A 194 6.01 7.42 -3.02
CA MET A 194 4.66 7.20 -3.56
C MET A 194 4.30 5.72 -3.69
N ALA A 195 5.25 4.88 -4.11
CA ALA A 195 5.05 3.44 -4.16
C ALA A 195 4.82 2.84 -2.75
N GLY A 196 5.58 3.27 -1.75
CA GLY A 196 5.38 2.86 -0.35
C GLY A 196 4.06 3.33 0.24
N THR A 197 3.73 4.61 0.01
CA THR A 197 2.46 5.21 0.47
C THR A 197 1.23 4.70 -0.28
N LYS A 198 1.37 4.01 -1.41
CA LYS A 198 0.25 3.37 -2.11
C LYS A 198 -0.25 2.12 -1.37
N ILE A 199 0.64 1.40 -0.70
CA ILE A 199 0.33 0.13 -0.02
C ILE A 199 -0.01 0.39 1.46
N ALA A 200 0.61 1.39 2.08
CA ALA A 200 0.47 1.70 3.49
C ALA A 200 -0.99 1.96 3.96
N PRO A 201 -1.85 2.74 3.26
CA PRO A 201 -3.24 2.95 3.66
C PRO A 201 -4.05 1.65 3.70
N THR A 202 -3.81 0.74 2.75
CA THR A 202 -4.48 -0.57 2.72
C THR A 202 -4.06 -1.42 3.92
N LEU A 203 -2.79 -1.34 4.33
CA LEU A 203 -2.30 -2.03 5.51
C LEU A 203 -2.81 -1.38 6.82
N SER A 204 -2.98 -0.07 6.85
CA SER A 204 -3.54 0.66 8.00
C SER A 204 -4.95 0.19 8.37
N VAL A 205 -5.74 -0.31 7.42
CA VAL A 205 -7.07 -0.88 7.69
C VAL A 205 -7.00 -2.04 8.69
N ILE A 206 -5.90 -2.80 8.69
CA ILE A 206 -5.69 -3.93 9.61
C ILE A 206 -5.54 -3.44 11.07
N GLY A 207 -5.07 -2.20 11.26
CA GLY A 207 -4.79 -1.63 12.57
C GLY A 207 -5.91 -0.77 13.16
N ALA A 208 -6.95 -0.47 12.40
CA ALA A 208 -8.08 0.38 12.80
C ALA A 208 -9.21 -0.44 13.43
#